data_AF-V5G759-F1
#
_entry.id   AF-V5G759-F1
#
_cell.length_a   1.000
_cell.length_b   1.000
_cell.length_c   1.000
_cell.angle_alpha   90.00
_cell.angle_beta   90.00
_cell.angle_gamma   90.00
#
_symmetry.space_group_name_H-M   'P 1'
#
loop_
_entity.id
_entity.type
_entity.pdbx_description
1 polymer ?
#
loop_
_entity_poly.entity_id
_entity_poly.type
_entity_poly.pdbx_seq_one_letter_code
_entity_poly.pdbx_strand_id
1 'polypeptide(L)' 'MHTGIPQGSLLSPILYLFYNANPQEEEPPVRKFGYIDDTNMLATGDSEEANCQALARAMEPSFTWASRH' A
#
# COMPACT_ATOMS: atom_id res chain seq x y z
N MET A 1 10.31 -26.23 3.62
CA MET A 1 9.14 -25.35 3.49
C MET A 1 9.45 -24.36 2.39
N HIS A 2 8.67 -24.35 1.31
CA HIS A 2 8.81 -23.35 0.24
C HIS A 2 7.56 -22.47 0.28
N THR A 3 7.46 -21.65 1.32
CA THR A 3 6.34 -20.72 1.52
C THR A 3 6.72 -19.38 0.91
N GLY A 4 6.32 -19.18 -0.34
CA GLY A 4 6.51 -17.95 -1.11
C GLY A 4 5.84 -18.09 -2.48
N ILE A 5 5.41 -16.98 -3.08
CA ILE A 5 4.81 -17.01 -4.42
C ILE A 5 5.91 -17.43 -5.44
N PRO A 6 5.71 -18.49 -6.25
CA PRO A 6 6.70 -18.91 -7.24
C PRO A 6 6.89 -17.85 -8.32
N GLN A 7 8.11 -17.35 -8.49
CA GLN A 7 8.43 -16.39 -9.55
C GLN A 7 8.44 -17.10 -10.93
N GLY A 8 7.98 -16.42 -11.99
CA GLY A 8 7.99 -16.94 -13.37
C GLY A 8 6.67 -17.53 -13.88
N SER A 9 5.62 -17.58 -13.06
CA SER A 9 4.25 -17.89 -13.50
C SER A 9 3.51 -16.60 -13.87
N LEU A 10 2.73 -16.61 -14.96
CA LEU A 10 1.86 -15.49 -15.35
C LEU A 10 0.80 -15.14 -14.28
N LEU A 11 0.44 -16.11 -13.43
CA LEU A 11 -0.54 -15.91 -12.36
C LEU A 11 0.08 -15.30 -11.09
N SER A 12 1.39 -15.45 -10.88
CA SER A 12 2.06 -15.02 -9.66
C SER A 12 1.99 -13.51 -9.41
N PRO A 13 2.19 -12.63 -10.41
CA PRO A 13 1.98 -11.19 -10.23
C PRO A 13 0.54 -10.84 -9.88
N ILE A 14 -0.45 -11.51 -10.47
CA ILE A 14 -1.88 -11.26 -10.21
C ILE A 14 -2.22 -11.62 -8.76
N LEU A 15 -1.77 -12.79 -8.28
CA LEU A 15 -1.97 -13.22 -6.90
C LEU A 15 -1.25 -12.31 -5.90
N TYR A 16 -0.06 -11.82 -6.26
CA TYR A 16 0.69 -10.87 -5.44
C TYR A 16 -0.04 -9.52 -5.29
N LEU A 17 -0.68 -9.03 -6.36
CA LEU A 17 -1.49 -7.81 -6.30
C LEU A 17 -2.70 -7.96 -5.38
N PHE A 18 -3.41 -9.09 -5.43
CA PHE A 18 -4.55 -9.34 -4.53
C PHE A 18 -4.13 -9.46 -3.07
N TYR A 19 -2.97 -10.06 -2.80
CA TYR A 19 -2.41 -10.13 -1.44
C TYR A 19 -2.16 -8.74 -0.85
N ASN A 20 -1.65 -7.81 -1.68
CA ASN A 20 -1.35 -6.43 -1.27
C ASN A 20 -2.50 -5.44 -1.48
N ALA A 21 -3.70 -5.88 -1.87
CA ALA A 21 -4.81 -4.98 -2.20
C ALA A 21 -5.50 -4.38 -0.95
N ASN A 22 -5.45 -5.07 0.19
CA ASN A 22 -6.20 -4.70 1.39
C ASN A 22 -5.81 -3.36 2.06
N PRO A 23 -4.55 -2.85 2.02
CA PRO A 23 -4.20 -1.54 2.57
C PRO A 23 -4.39 -0.34 1.61
N GLN A 24 -4.86 -0.54 0.37
CA GLN A 24 -4.89 0.51 -0.67
C GLN A 24 -6.23 1.25 -0.83
N GLU A 25 -7.17 1.15 0.12
CA GLU A 25 -8.40 1.95 0.04
C GLU A 25 -8.08 3.46 0.06
N GLU A 26 -8.74 4.21 -0.83
CA GLU A 26 -8.55 5.66 -0.98
C GLU A 26 -9.07 6.39 0.26
N GLU A 27 -8.24 7.28 0.83
CA GLU A 27 -8.57 8.05 2.02
C GLU A 27 -8.36 9.54 1.72
N PRO A 28 -9.38 10.30 1.30
CA PRO A 28 -9.23 11.74 1.03
C PRO A 28 -8.60 12.47 2.23
N PRO A 29 -7.59 13.35 2.04
CA PRO A 29 -7.07 13.89 0.78
C PRO A 29 -5.91 13.07 0.14
N VAL A 30 -5.65 11.86 0.63
CA VAL A 30 -4.54 10.99 0.21
C VAL A 30 -5.00 10.01 -0.87
N ARG A 31 -4.31 10.04 -2.01
CA ARG A 31 -4.45 9.03 -3.07
C ARG A 31 -3.35 7.99 -2.92
N LYS A 32 -3.71 6.72 -3.04
CA LYS A 32 -2.78 5.59 -3.02
C LYS A 32 -2.65 5.04 -4.44
N PHE A 33 -1.43 4.74 -4.90
CA PHE A 33 -1.17 4.13 -6.20
C PHE A 33 0.07 3.27 -6.13
N GLY A 34 0.13 2.20 -6.92
CA GLY A 34 1.24 1.27 -6.86
C GLY A 34 1.57 0.64 -8.20
N TYR A 35 2.77 0.09 -8.27
CA TYR A 35 3.25 -0.71 -9.40
C TYR A 35 3.96 -1.95 -8.85
N ILE A 36 3.36 -3.12 -9.08
CA ILE A 36 3.85 -4.41 -8.58
C ILE A 36 4.00 -4.38 -7.05
N ASP A 37 5.23 -4.23 -6.53
CA ASP A 37 5.60 -4.20 -5.12
C ASP A 37 5.73 -2.79 -4.57
N ASP A 38 5.88 -1.79 -5.43
CA ASP A 38 5.94 -0.39 -5.02
C ASP A 38 4.55 0.16 -4.71
N THR A 39 4.38 0.72 -3.52
CA THR A 39 3.19 1.48 -3.13
C THR A 39 3.58 2.92 -2.82
N ASN A 40 2.81 3.87 -3.35
CA ASN A 40 3.00 5.30 -3.21
C ASN A 40 1.74 5.94 -2.62
N MET A 41 1.92 7.04 -1.90
CA MET A 41 0.84 7.88 -1.37
C MET A 41 1.08 9.34 -1.74
N LEU A 42 0.03 10.03 -2.17
CA LEU A 42 0.07 11.45 -2.51
C LEU A 42 -1.03 12.19 -1.75
N ALA A 43 -0.63 13.11 -0.88
CA ALA A 43 -1.53 14.08 -0.27
C ALA A 43 -1.41 15.43 -0.99
N THR A 44 -2.53 16.14 -1.15
CA THR A 44 -2.56 17.50 -1.67
C THR A 44 -3.47 18.35 -0.80
N GLY A 45 -2.98 19.51 -0.40
CA GLY A 45 -3.63 20.37 0.59
C GLY A 45 -2.86 21.68 0.77
N ASP A 46 -3.38 22.55 1.64
CA ASP A 46 -2.98 23.96 1.73
C ASP A 46 -1.59 24.20 2.37
N SER A 47 -1.01 23.18 3.01
CA SER A 47 0.33 23.26 3.59
C SER A 47 1.06 21.93 3.56
N GLU A 48 2.39 22.00 3.56
CA GLU A 48 3.26 20.83 3.71
C GLU A 48 2.95 20.06 5.00
N GLU A 49 2.82 20.77 6.12
CA GLU A 49 2.55 20.15 7.42
C GLU A 49 1.24 19.35 7.43
N ALA A 50 0.17 19.91 6.86
CA ALA A 50 -1.11 19.22 6.74
C ALA A 50 -1.00 17.96 5.86
N ASN A 51 -0.22 18.03 4.78
CA ASN A 51 0.03 16.89 3.90
C ASN A 51 0.83 15.79 4.62
N CYS A 52 1.89 16.15 5.35
CA CYS A 52 2.69 15.21 6.13
C CYS A 52 1.85 14.50 7.20
N GLN A 53 0.99 15.23 7.92
CA GLN A 53 0.08 14.65 8.90
C GLN A 53 -0.95 13.72 8.26
N ALA A 54 -1.49 14.07 7.09
CA ALA A 54 -2.41 13.22 6.35
C ALA A 54 -1.74 11.91 5.89
N LEU A 55 -0.52 11.99 5.36
CA LEU A 55 0.26 10.82 4.97
C LEU A 55 0.58 9.91 6.16
N ALA A 56 0.97 10.49 7.31
CA ALA A 56 1.26 9.71 8.51
C ALA A 56 0.04 8.91 9.00
N ARG A 57 -1.16 9.51 8.96
CA ARG A 57 -2.42 8.82 9.32
C ARG A 57 -2.76 7.71 8.31
N ALA A 58 -2.65 8.00 7.01
CA ALA A 58 -2.95 7.03 5.95
C ALA A 58 -1.99 5.82 5.92
N MET A 59 -0.80 5.94 6.53
CA MET A 59 0.18 4.86 6.63
C MET A 59 -0.08 3.88 7.79
N GLU A 60 -0.81 4.30 8.83
CA GLU A 60 -1.07 3.49 10.03
C GLU A 60 -1.62 2.08 9.72
N PRO A 61 -2.63 1.93 8.84
CA PRO A 61 -3.16 0.61 8.50
C PRO A 61 -2.11 -0.36 7.95
N SER A 62 -1.13 0.15 7.19
CA SER A 62 -0.01 -0.66 6.65
C SER A 62 0.87 -1.19 7.76
N PHE A 63 1.20 -0.37 8.77
CA PHE A 63 1.96 -0.82 9.94
C PHE A 63 1.17 -1.83 10.77
N THR A 64 -0.13 -1.59 10.97
CA THR A 64 -1.01 -2.52 11.66
C THR A 64 -1.07 -3.87 10.93
N TRP A 65 -1.20 -3.88 9.61
CA TRP A 65 -1.21 -5.12 8.82
C TRP A 65 0.12 -5.89 8.94
N ALA A 66 1.25 -5.19 8.81
CA ALA A 66 2.60 -5.77 8.92
C ALA A 66 2.92 -6.32 10.31
N SER A 67 2.25 -5.83 11.35
CA SER A 67 2.40 -6.38 12.71
C SER A 67 1.66 -7.71 12.91
N ARG A 68 0.70 -8.05 12.03
CA ARG A 68 -0.21 -9.19 12.16
C ARG A 68 0.09 -10.34 11.18
N HIS A 69 0.86 -10.10 10.13
CA HIS A 69 1.17 -11.03 9.05
C HIS A 69 2.66 -11.01 8.74
#